data_AF-A0A2V6HYT8-F1
#
_entry.id   AF-A0A2V6HYT8-F1
#
_cell.length_a   1.000
_cell.length_b   1.000
_cell.length_c   1.000
_cell.angle_alpha   90.00
_cell.angle_beta   90.00
_cell.angle_gamma   90.00
#
_symmetry.space_group_name_H-M   'P 1'
#
loop_
_entity.id
_entity.type
_entity.pdbx_description
1 polymer ?
#
loop_
_entity_poly.entity_id
_entity_poly.type
_entity_poly.pdbx_seq_one_letter_code
_entity_poly.pdbx_strand_id
1 'polypeptide(L)' 'AQAPRVGEKAPQFSLPDQNGKQVALTDLLSPNGAVLIFYRGHW' A
#
# COMPACT_ATOMS: atom_id res chain seq x y z
N ALA A 1 3.16 -8.96 -13.35
CA ALA A 1 4.09 -8.11 -12.58
C ALA A 1 4.76 -8.97 -11.51
N GLN A 2 6.06 -8.77 -11.24
CA GLN A 2 6.77 -9.47 -10.17
C GLN A 2 6.63 -8.67 -8.86
N ALA A 3 6.59 -9.36 -7.72
CA ALA A 3 6.61 -8.70 -6.42
C ALA A 3 7.99 -8.04 -6.19
N PRO A 4 8.04 -6.84 -5.57
CA PRO A 4 9.30 -6.19 -5.23
C PRO A 4 10.10 -7.04 -4.25
N ARG A 5 11.42 -7.02 -4.39
CA ARG A 5 12.34 -7.71 -3.48
C ARG A 5 12.64 -6.84 -2.25
N VAL A 6 13.17 -7.45 -1.20
CA VAL A 6 13.61 -6.71 0.00
C VAL A 6 14.69 -5.69 -0.40
N GLY A 7 14.54 -4.45 0.08
CA GLY A 7 15.43 -3.34 -0.24
C GLY A 7 15.05 -2.56 -1.51
N GLU A 8 14.17 -3.11 -2.34
CA GLU A 8 13.61 -2.37 -3.48
C GLU A 8 12.51 -1.42 -3.02
N LYS A 9 12.40 -0.27 -3.70
CA LYS A 9 11.33 0.69 -3.44
C LYS A 9 9.98 0.05 -3.76
N ALA A 10 9.04 0.15 -2.82
CA ALA A 10 7.67 -0.29 -3.04
C ALA A 10 7.05 0.45 -4.25
N PRO A 11 6.36 -0.26 -5.17
CA PRO A 11 5.65 0.37 -6.27
C PRO A 11 4.61 1.37 -5.76
N GLN A 12 4.41 2.47 -6.50
CA GLN A 12 3.30 3.36 -6.22
C GLN A 12 1.98 2.69 -6.60
N PHE A 13 0.98 2.85 -5.74
CA PHE A 13 -0.40 2.48 -6.01
C PHE A 13 -1.34 3.45 -5.31
N SER A 14 -2.57 3.52 -5.81
CA SER A 14 -3.69 4.18 -5.14
C SER A 14 -4.90 3.26 -5.16
N LEU A 15 -5.54 3.12 -3.99
CA LEU A 15 -6.69 2.27 -3.78
C LEU A 15 -7.75 3.05 -3.00
N PRO A 16 -9.04 2.70 -3.19
CA PRO A 16 -10.10 3.27 -2.37
C PRO A 16 -9.99 2.72 -0.95
N ASP A 17 -10.20 3.59 0.03
CA ASP A 17 -10.42 3.17 1.41
C ASP A 17 -11.84 2.60 1.60
N GLN A 18 -12.18 2.22 2.83
CA GLN A 18 -13.50 1.67 3.17
C GLN A 18 -14.69 2.63 2.88
N ASN A 19 -14.42 3.93 2.70
CA ASN A 19 -15.42 4.94 2.38
C ASN A 19 -15.41 5.32 0.88
N GLY A 20 -14.61 4.63 0.05
CA GLY A 20 -14.45 4.94 -1.37
C GLY A 20 -13.52 6.12 -1.67
N LYS A 21 -12.85 6.69 -0.66
CA LYS A 21 -11.89 7.77 -0.87
C LYS A 21 -10.59 7.18 -1.41
N GLN A 22 -10.07 7.74 -2.51
CA GLN A 22 -8.76 7.36 -3.03
C GLN A 22 -7.64 7.74 -2.05
N VAL A 23 -6.79 6.77 -1.75
CA VAL A 23 -5.60 6.93 -0.91
C VAL A 23 -4.40 6.41 -1.70
N ALA A 24 -3.32 7.19 -1.78
CA ALA A 24 -2.07 6.75 -2.37
C ALA A 24 -1.10 6.26 -1.28
N LEU A 25 -0.19 5.35 -1.66
CA LEU A 25 0.89 4.91 -0.75
C LEU A 25 1.67 6.10 -0.17
N THR A 26 1.91 7.14 -0.97
CA THR A 26 2.64 8.35 -0.56
C THR A 26 1.94 9.12 0.54
N ASP A 27 0.62 9.06 0.62
CA ASP A 27 -0.17 9.78 1.63
C ASP A 27 -0.03 9.12 3.01
N LEU A 28 0.37 7.85 3.05
CA LEU A 28 0.51 7.04 4.26
C LEU A 28 1.95 6.95 4.77
N LEU A 29 2.94 7.39 3.97
CA LEU A 29 4.34 7.33 4.36
C LEU A 29 4.64 8.37 5.45
N SER A 30 5.02 7.88 6.63
CA SER A 30 5.58 8.70 7.71
C SER A 30 7.11 8.73 7.65
N PRO A 31 7.80 9.59 8.45
CA PRO A 31 9.25 9.56 8.56
C PRO A 31 9.84 8.18 8.93
N ASN A 32 9.06 7.35 9.63
CA ASN A 32 9.45 6.00 10.05
C ASN A 32 8.95 4.90 9.10
N GLY A 33 8.40 5.28 7.93
CA GLY A 33 7.82 4.36 6.97
C GLY A 33 6.36 4.00 7.26
N ALA A 34 5.89 2.93 6.62
CA ALA A 34 4.53 2.40 6.75
C ALA A 34 4.58 0.87 6.70
N VAL A 35 3.61 0.22 7.35
CA VAL A 35 3.40 -1.24 7.29
C VAL A 35 2.14 -1.51 6.50
N LEU A 36 2.23 -2.37 5.49
CA LEU A 36 1.13 -2.77 4.63
C LEU A 36 0.80 -4.24 4.86
N ILE A 37 -0.47 -4.52 5.11
CA ILE A 37 -0.98 -5.88 5.29
C ILE A 37 -2.00 -6.13 4.19
N PHE A 38 -1.73 -7.13 3.35
CA PHE A 38 -2.64 -7.57 2.30
C PHE A 38 -3.40 -8.80 2.79
N TYR A 39 -4.71 -8.67 2.95
CA TYR A 39 -5.59 -9.80 3.21
C TYR A 39 -6.18 -10.31 1.89
N ARG A 40 -6.24 -11.64 1.74
CA ARG A 40 -6.91 -12.29 0.61
C ARG A 40 -8.23 -12.90 1.10
N GLY A 41 -9.33 -12.52 0.47
CA GLY A 41 -10.67 -12.99 0.80
C GLY A 41 -11.54 -11.86 1.37
N HIS A 42 -12.78 -11.79 0.91
CA HIS A 42 -13.84 -11.01 1.54
C HIS A 42 -14.52 -11.94 2.55
N TRP A 43 -14.63 -11.49 3.81
CA TRP A 43 -15.48 -12.16 4.80
C TRP A 43 -16.93 -11.72 4.61
#